data_AF-F4N0I7-F1
#
_entry.id   AF-F4N0I7-F1
#
_cell.length_a   1.000
_cell.length_b   1.000
_cell.length_c   1.000
_cell.angle_alpha   90.00
_cell.angle_beta   90.00
_cell.angle_gamma   90.00
#
_symmetry.space_group_name_H-M   'P 1'
#
loop_
_entity.id
_entity.type
_entity.pdbx_description
1 polymer ?
#
loop_
_entity_poly.entity_id
_entity_poly.type
_entity_poly.pdbx_seq_one_letter_code
_entity_poly.pdbx_strand_id
1 'polypeptide(L)' 'MNPARDFGPKLFTFFAGWGKISMTGGRDIPYFIIPIVAPIIGACLGAAVYRFFIGKNLPCNTCKLEDEKASL' A
#
# COMPACT_ATOMS: atom_id res chain seq x y z
N MET A 1 -7.25 -3.69 -1.73
CA MET A 1 -6.43 -2.76 -0.92
C MET A 1 -5.68 -1.80 -1.84
N ASN A 2 -6.39 -1.02 -2.65
CA ASN A 2 -5.78 -0.04 -3.53
C ASN A 2 -6.59 1.25 -3.39
N PRO A 3 -6.01 2.35 -2.86
CA PRO A 3 -6.72 3.60 -2.65
C PRO A 3 -7.43 4.12 -3.89
N ALA A 4 -6.82 4.01 -5.08
CA ALA A 4 -7.39 4.48 -6.33
C ALA A 4 -8.61 3.65 -6.78
N ARG A 5 -8.58 2.33 -6.51
CA ARG A 5 -9.67 1.39 -6.83
C ARG A 5 -10.92 1.66 -5.97
N ASP A 6 -10.73 2.17 -4.76
CA ASP A 6 -11.82 2.44 -3.83
C ASP A 6 -12.29 3.91 -3.88
N PHE A 7 -11.40 4.87 -4.14
CA PHE A 7 -11.74 6.29 -4.18
C PHE A 7 -12.42 6.71 -5.50
N GLY A 8 -11.95 6.23 -6.66
CA GLY A 8 -12.48 6.60 -7.97
C GLY A 8 -13.98 6.29 -8.14
N PRO A 9 -14.42 5.04 -7.91
CA PRO A 9 -15.84 4.69 -7.97
C PRO A 9 -16.71 5.41 -6.93
N LYS A 10 -16.16 5.71 -5.73
CA LYS A 10 -16.88 6.47 -4.69
C LYS A 10 -17.08 7.94 -5.07
N LEU A 11 -16.10 8.55 -5.73
CA LEU A 11 -16.22 9.91 -6.25
C LEU A 11 -17.22 9.98 -7.41
N PHE A 12 -17.18 8.99 -8.31
CA PHE A 12 -18.17 8.89 -9.39
C PHE A 12 -19.61 8.76 -8.84
N THR A 13 -19.82 7.87 -7.88
CA THR A 13 -21.15 7.69 -7.26
C THR A 13 -21.60 8.91 -6.46
N PHE A 14 -20.66 9.65 -5.84
CA PHE A 14 -20.96 10.94 -5.20
C PHE A 14 -21.59 11.94 -6.20
N PHE A 15 -20.99 12.08 -7.38
CA PHE A 15 -21.51 12.95 -8.45
C PHE A 15 -22.76 12.38 -9.14
N ALA A 16 -22.92 11.06 -9.18
CA ALA A 16 -24.09 10.38 -9.73
C ALA A 16 -25.36 10.47 -8.84
N GLY A 17 -25.35 11.35 -7.83
CA GLY A 17 -26.52 11.66 -7.00
C GLY A 17 -26.65 10.85 -5.71
N TRP A 18 -25.70 9.96 -5.39
CA TRP A 18 -25.72 9.25 -4.10
C TRP A 18 -25.30 10.16 -2.93
N GLY A 19 -24.68 11.31 -3.20
CA GLY A 19 -24.35 12.30 -2.18
C GLY A 19 -23.43 11.74 -1.08
N LYS A 20 -23.55 12.26 0.14
CA LYS A 20 -22.63 11.94 1.25
C LYS A 20 -22.60 10.46 1.64
N ILE A 21 -23.64 9.69 1.30
CA ILE A 21 -23.71 8.25 1.63
C ILE A 21 -22.61 7.44 0.93
N SER A 22 -22.15 7.86 -0.26
CA SER A 22 -21.12 7.14 -1.02
C SER A 22 -19.74 7.22 -0.37
N MET A 23 -19.47 8.29 0.39
CA MET A 23 -18.21 8.50 1.09
C MET A 23 -18.25 7.98 2.53
N THR A 24 -19.37 8.18 3.23
CA THR A 24 -19.50 7.71 4.63
C THR A 24 -19.88 6.24 4.74
N GLY A 25 -20.54 5.68 3.71
CA GLY A 25 -21.06 4.32 3.74
C GLY A 25 -22.20 4.13 4.75
N GLY A 26 -22.87 5.21 5.18
CA GLY A 26 -23.93 5.14 6.19
C GLY A 26 -23.43 4.88 7.62
N ARG A 27 -22.17 5.19 7.91
CA ARG A 27 -21.54 5.05 9.25
C ARG A 27 -21.20 6.44 9.80
N ASP A 28 -21.19 6.59 11.13
CA ASP A 28 -20.78 7.83 11.81
C ASP A 28 -19.33 8.21 11.49
N ILE A 29 -18.47 7.20 11.31
CA ILE A 29 -17.08 7.36 10.90
C ILE A 29 -17.00 7.24 9.37
N PRO A 30 -16.44 8.25 8.66
CA PRO A 30 -16.35 8.22 7.22
C PRO A 30 -15.48 7.05 6.71
N TYR A 31 -16.12 6.05 6.13
CA TYR A 31 -15.50 4.78 5.75
C TYR A 31 -14.57 4.86 4.53
N PHE A 32 -14.44 6.02 3.88
CA PHE A 32 -13.47 6.23 2.79
C PHE A 32 -12.02 6.37 3.29
N ILE A 33 -11.80 6.67 4.57
CA ILE A 33 -10.46 6.85 5.14
C ILE A 33 -9.72 5.51 5.23
N ILE A 34 -10.44 4.44 5.62
CA ILE A 34 -9.86 3.11 5.86
C ILE A 34 -9.25 2.53 4.57
N PRO A 35 -9.94 2.50 3.42
CA PRO A 35 -9.38 1.99 2.15
C PRO A 35 -8.26 2.85 1.56
N ILE A 36 -8.02 4.06 2.07
CA ILE A 36 -6.91 4.91 1.62
C ILE A 36 -5.70 4.66 2.53
N VAL A 37 -5.88 4.86 3.83
CA VAL A 37 -4.77 4.86 4.80
C VAL A 37 -4.26 3.45 5.07
N ALA A 38 -5.16 2.47 5.27
CA ALA A 38 -4.75 1.12 5.63
C ALA A 38 -3.93 0.42 4.53
N PRO A 39 -4.26 0.55 3.22
CA PRO A 39 -3.42 0.00 2.17
C PRO A 39 -2.06 0.65 2.01
N ILE A 40 -1.94 1.97 2.23
CA ILE A 40 -0.65 2.67 2.13
C ILE A 40 0.28 2.17 3.25
N ILE A 41 -0.21 2.18 4.49
CA ILE A 41 0.57 1.72 5.64
C ILE A 41 0.88 0.23 5.50
N GLY A 42 -0.11 -0.58 5.11
CA GLY A 42 0.04 -2.01 4.89
C GLY A 42 1.05 -2.35 3.80
N ALA A 43 1.09 -1.57 2.70
CA ALA A 43 2.06 -1.76 1.63
C ALA A 43 3.49 -1.43 2.10
N CYS A 44 3.68 -0.31 2.81
CA CYS A 44 4.99 0.06 3.36
C CYS A 44 5.49 -0.97 4.37
N LEU A 45 4.64 -1.38 5.32
CA LEU A 45 4.99 -2.41 6.32
C LEU A 45 5.25 -3.76 5.65
N GLY A 46 4.41 -4.19 4.72
CA GLY A 46 4.58 -5.45 3.99
C GLY A 46 5.89 -5.47 3.19
N ALA A 47 6.25 -4.38 2.53
CA ALA A 47 7.51 -4.25 1.82
C ALA A 47 8.73 -4.29 2.77
N ALA A 48 8.63 -3.62 3.93
CA ALA A 48 9.67 -3.67 4.95
C ALA A 48 9.84 -5.09 5.50
N VAL A 49 8.75 -5.76 5.90
CA VAL A 49 8.77 -7.14 6.39
C VAL A 49 9.37 -8.08 5.34
N TYR A 50 8.95 -7.97 4.07
CA TYR A 50 9.53 -8.78 3.01
C TYR A 50 11.03 -8.54 2.88
N ARG A 51 11.50 -7.29 2.84
CA ARG A 51 12.93 -6.97 2.74
C ARG A 51 13.73 -7.53 3.93
N PHE A 52 13.25 -7.36 5.16
CA PHE A 52 14.00 -7.75 6.35
C PHE A 52 14.00 -9.26 6.59
N PHE A 53 12.87 -9.94 6.41
CA PHE A 53 12.72 -11.35 6.78
C PHE A 53 13.00 -12.31 5.61
N ILE A 54 12.71 -11.90 4.38
CA ILE A 54 12.89 -12.77 3.21
C ILE A 54 14.01 -12.25 2.32
N GLY A 55 13.94 -10.98 1.91
CA GLY A 55 14.89 -10.30 1.03
C GLY A 55 16.35 -10.54 1.44
N LYS A 56 16.69 -10.24 2.69
CA LYS A 56 18.06 -10.41 3.23
C LYS A 56 18.52 -11.86 3.36
N ASN A 57 17.61 -12.83 3.35
CA ASN A 57 17.91 -14.25 3.51
C ASN A 57 17.87 -15.02 2.18
N LEU A 58 17.68 -14.32 1.05
CA LEU A 58 17.74 -14.92 -0.28
C LEU A 58 19.19 -15.06 -0.75
N PRO A 59 19.56 -16.17 -1.41
CA PRO A 59 20.93 -16.42 -1.88
C PRO A 59 21.43 -15.39 -2.90
N CYS A 60 20.52 -14.72 -3.61
CA CYS A 60 20.83 -13.66 -4.58
C CYS A 60 21.40 -12.38 -3.93
N ASN A 61 21.05 -12.04 -2.68
CA ASN A 61 21.63 -10.89 -1.97
C ASN A 61 22.94 -11.21 -1.24
N THR A 62 23.29 -12.50 -1.10
CA THR A 62 24.62 -12.95 -0.67
C THR A 62 25.65 -12.82 -1.79
N CYS A 63 25.22 -12.81 -3.05
CA CYS A 63 26.10 -12.57 -4.20
C CYS A 63 26.16 -11.08 -4.56
N LYS A 64 26.98 -10.32 -3.83
CA LYS A 64 27.90 -9.26 -4.35
C LYS A 64 28.40 -8.35 -3.21
N LEU A 65 29.48 -8.75 -2.54
CA LEU A 65 30.44 -7.86 -1.84
C LEU A 65 31.87 -8.48 -1.77
N GLU A 66 32.30 -9.23 -2.78
CA GLU A 66 33.75 -9.53 -2.97
C GLU A 66 34.34 -8.81 -4.21
N ASP A 67 33.52 -8.35 -5.15
CA ASP A 67 34.01 -7.70 -6.37
C ASP A 67 34.47 -6.24 -6.19
N GLU A 68 34.11 -5.55 -5.11
CA GLU A 68 34.56 -4.16 -4.85
C GLU A 68 35.93 -4.10 -4.15
N LYS A 69 36.38 -5.18 -3.49
CA LYS A 69 37.67 -5.23 -2.78
C LYS A 69 38.82 -5.84 -3.60
N ALA A 70 38.55 -6.38 -4.79
CA ALA A 70 39.56 -6.99 -5.66
C ALA A 70 40.18 -6.01 -6.68
N SER A 71 39.76 -4.73 -6.68
CA SER A 71 40.22 -3.71 -7.63
C SER A 71 40.98 -2.54 -6.97
N LEU A 72 41.60 -2.77 -5.80
CA LEU A 72 42.46 -1.80 -5.11
C LEU A 72 43.84 -2.42 -4.83
#